data_AF-A0AAW2JEP2-F1
#
_entry.id   AF-A0AAW2JEP2-F1
#
_cell.length_a   1.000
_cell.length_b   1.000
_cell.length_c   1.000
_cell.angle_alpha   90.00
_cell.angle_beta   90.00
_cell.angle_gamma   90.00
#
_symmetry.space_group_name_H-M   'P 1'
#
loop_
_entity.id
_entity.type
_entity.pdbx_description
1 polymer ?
#
loop_
_entity_poly.entity_id
_entity_poly.type
_entity_poly.pdbx_seq_one_letter_code
_entity_poly.pdbx_strand_id
1 'polypeptide(L)'
;MKELYALTDWKIRYAMTKAFFDARMIEGSSIREHGVMILSIVEKLKNIQADFGKEETYIDMILQSLPPSFDQFIINYSMNGLEKCVHELINMLVQYEAMIDKSAPSGTSWRGFSL
;
A
#
# COMPACT_ATOMS: atom_id res chain seq x y z
N MET A 1 -33.30 15.13 1.12
CA MET A 1 -32.15 15.06 2.08
C MET A 1 -31.28 13.84 1.85
N LYS A 2 -31.78 12.59 1.93
CA LYS A 2 -30.96 11.37 1.75
C LYS A 2 -30.21 11.28 0.41
N GLU A 3 -30.84 11.70 -0.69
CA GLU A 3 -30.21 11.68 -2.02
C GLU A 3 -29.04 12.67 -2.14
N LEU A 4 -29.13 13.82 -1.48
CA LEU A 4 -28.06 14.82 -1.46
C LEU A 4 -26.82 14.27 -0.74
N TYR A 5 -27.02 13.60 0.40
CA TYR A 5 -25.96 12.90 1.14
C TYR A 5 -25.32 11.77 0.32
N ALA A 6 -26.12 10.95 -0.38
CA ALA A 6 -25.59 9.88 -1.22
C ALA A 6 -24.75 10.41 -2.41
N LEU A 7 -25.18 11.53 -3.02
CA LEU A 7 -24.46 12.22 -4.09
C LEU A 7 -23.15 12.85 -3.60
N THR A 8 -23.15 13.43 -2.39
CA THR A 8 -21.93 13.95 -1.78
C THR A 8 -20.96 12.84 -1.42
N ASP A 9 -21.44 11.72 -0.88
CA ASP A 9 -20.61 10.57 -0.56
C ASP A 9 -19.97 10.01 -1.83
N TRP A 10 -20.74 9.81 -2.91
CA TRP A 10 -20.19 9.37 -4.19
C TRP A 10 -19.05 10.28 -4.70
N LYS A 11 -19.25 11.60 -4.69
CA LYS A 11 -18.24 12.56 -5.17
C LYS A 11 -16.97 12.53 -4.32
N ILE A 12 -17.13 12.47 -3.00
CA ILE A 12 -16.02 12.37 -2.05
C ILE A 12 -15.27 11.06 -2.28
N ARG A 13 -16.00 9.94 -2.37
CA ARG A 13 -15.43 8.63 -2.68
C ARG A 13 -14.62 8.65 -3.98
N TYR A 14 -15.21 9.13 -5.06
CA TYR A 14 -14.56 9.22 -6.36
C TYR A 14 -13.29 10.09 -6.35
N ALA A 15 -13.34 11.26 -5.70
CA ALA A 15 -12.18 12.14 -5.61
C ALA A 15 -11.02 11.50 -4.84
N MET A 16 -11.33 10.79 -3.75
CA MET A 16 -10.33 10.12 -2.92
C MET A 16 -9.71 8.90 -3.62
N THR A 17 -10.51 8.05 -4.29
CA THR A 17 -9.95 6.94 -5.07
C THR A 17 -9.14 7.43 -6.25
N LYS A 18 -9.58 8.48 -6.92
CA LYS A 18 -8.81 9.10 -8.00
C LYS A 18 -7.46 9.61 -7.48
N ALA A 19 -7.45 10.38 -6.40
CA ALA A 19 -6.21 10.85 -5.78
C ALA A 19 -5.30 9.68 -5.37
N PHE A 20 -5.87 8.58 -4.89
CA PHE A 20 -5.14 7.38 -4.54
C PHE A 20 -4.49 6.70 -5.75
N PHE A 21 -5.26 6.42 -6.81
CA PHE A 21 -4.72 5.78 -8.02
C PHE A 21 -3.72 6.67 -8.78
N ASP A 22 -3.87 8.00 -8.66
CA ASP A 22 -2.91 8.98 -9.18
C ASP A 22 -1.62 9.03 -8.32
N ALA A 23 -1.69 8.64 -7.04
CA ALA A 23 -0.56 8.58 -6.11
C ALA A 23 0.28 7.30 -6.31
N ARG A 24 0.96 7.20 -7.46
CA ARG A 24 2.01 6.20 -7.64
C ARG A 24 3.27 6.61 -6.91
N MET A 25 3.90 5.65 -6.26
CA MET A 25 5.22 5.84 -5.68
C MET A 25 6.23 6.13 -6.80
N ILE A 26 7.11 7.11 -6.58
CA ILE A 26 8.19 7.41 -7.52
C ILE A 26 9.35 6.45 -7.25
N GLU A 27 9.96 5.93 -8.32
CA GLU A 27 11.13 5.06 -8.23
C GLU A 27 12.24 5.70 -7.38
N GLY A 28 12.76 4.98 -6.38
CA GLY A 28 13.81 5.48 -5.47
C GLY A 28 13.36 6.51 -4.43
N SER A 29 12.07 6.82 -4.32
CA SER A 29 11.52 7.58 -3.18
C SER A 29 11.34 6.68 -1.95
N SER A 30 11.13 7.25 -0.76
CA SER A 30 11.01 6.46 0.46
C SER A 30 9.65 5.77 0.59
N ILE A 31 9.64 4.45 0.74
CA ILE A 31 8.47 3.61 1.03
C ILE A 31 7.84 3.99 2.37
N ARG A 32 8.64 4.49 3.31
CA ARG A 32 8.15 4.93 4.61
C ARG A 32 7.28 6.18 4.45
N GLU A 33 7.77 7.17 3.72
CA GLU A 33 7.02 8.39 3.45
C GLU A 33 5.77 8.11 2.61
N HIS A 34 5.91 7.27 1.57
CA HIS A 34 4.80 6.82 0.74
C HIS A 34 3.76 6.00 1.53
N GLY A 35 4.21 5.08 2.38
CA GLY A 35 3.35 4.28 3.25
C GLY A 35 2.58 5.11 4.27
N VAL A 36 3.21 6.14 4.85
CA VAL A 36 2.52 7.11 5.73
C VAL A 36 1.47 7.91 4.97
N MET A 37 1.78 8.36 3.75
CA MET A 37 0.82 9.06 2.88
C MET A 37 -0.40 8.18 2.61
N ILE A 38 -0.18 6.93 2.20
CA ILE A 38 -1.26 5.98 1.92
C ILE A 38 -2.08 5.69 3.18
N LEU A 39 -1.44 5.45 4.32
CA LEU A 39 -2.15 5.20 5.58
C LEU A 39 -3.05 6.38 5.93
N SER A 40 -2.58 7.62 5.77
CA SER A 40 -3.40 8.81 5.97
C SER A 40 -4.61 8.87 5.03
N ILE A 41 -4.46 8.46 3.76
CA ILE A 41 -5.57 8.38 2.81
C ILE A 41 -6.56 7.29 3.24
N VAL A 42 -6.07 6.10 3.61
CA VAL A 42 -6.89 4.97 4.10
C VAL A 42 -7.68 5.34 5.36
N GLU A 43 -7.04 6.00 6.33
CA GLU A 43 -7.71 6.47 7.56
C GLU A 43 -8.80 7.50 7.25
N LYS A 44 -8.52 8.45 6.35
CA LYS A 44 -9.53 9.42 5.89
C LYS A 44 -10.69 8.72 5.19
N LEU A 45 -10.40 7.69 4.37
CA LEU A 45 -11.42 6.88 3.71
C LEU A 45 -12.27 6.10 4.70
N LYS A 46 -11.67 5.48 5.73
CA LYS A 46 -12.37 4.76 6.81
C LYS A 46 -13.27 5.68 7.66
N ASN A 47 -12.82 6.92 7.91
CA ASN A 47 -13.54 7.89 8.74
C ASN A 47 -14.75 8.52 8.05
N ILE A 48 -14.69 8.67 6.73
CA ILE A 48 -15.87 8.98 5.94
C ILE A 48 -16.66 7.67 5.96
N GLN A 49 -17.81 7.61 6.65
CA GLN A 49 -18.67 6.41 6.82
C GLN A 49 -19.10 5.67 5.52
N ALA A 50 -18.54 6.05 4.38
CA ALA A 50 -18.28 5.15 3.28
C ALA A 50 -17.29 4.06 3.72
N ASP A 51 -17.79 2.98 4.32
CA ASP A 51 -17.09 1.70 4.42
C ASP A 51 -16.57 1.33 3.02
N PHE A 52 -15.33 1.73 2.74
CA PHE A 52 -14.78 1.80 1.38
C PHE A 52 -14.40 0.42 0.84
N GLY A 53 -14.82 -0.62 1.54
CA GLY A 53 -14.42 -1.99 1.33
C GLY A 53 -13.74 -2.55 2.56
N LYS A 54 -13.50 -3.86 2.49
CA LYS A 54 -12.81 -4.60 3.53
C LYS A 54 -11.32 -4.22 3.55
N GLU A 55 -10.61 -4.64 4.59
CA GLU A 55 -9.18 -4.39 4.77
C GLU A 55 -8.35 -4.77 3.54
N GLU A 56 -8.74 -5.85 2.85
CA GLU A 56 -8.10 -6.34 1.63
C GLU A 56 -8.12 -5.31 0.49
N THR A 57 -9.16 -4.48 0.42
CA THR A 57 -9.25 -3.41 -0.60
C THR A 57 -8.14 -2.37 -0.42
N TYR A 58 -7.80 -2.03 0.82
CA TYR A 58 -6.72 -1.09 1.11
C TYR A 58 -5.34 -1.71 0.87
N ILE A 59 -5.20 -3.01 1.13
CA ILE A 59 -4.00 -3.80 0.79
C ILE A 59 -3.76 -3.80 -0.72
N ASP A 60 -4.77 -4.16 -1.52
CA ASP A 60 -4.69 -4.19 -2.97
C ASP A 60 -4.32 -2.82 -3.55
N MET A 61 -4.87 -1.77 -2.95
CA MET A 61 -4.57 -0.38 -3.26
C MET A 61 -3.09 -0.05 -3.00
N ILE A 62 -2.54 -0.38 -1.83
CA ILE A 62 -1.12 -0.16 -1.51
C ILE A 62 -0.23 -0.88 -2.53
N LEU A 63 -0.48 -2.16 -2.80
CA LEU A 63 0.31 -2.97 -3.71
C LEU A 63 0.33 -2.39 -5.13
N GLN A 64 -0.81 -1.88 -5.62
CA GLN A 64 -0.90 -1.25 -6.96
C GLN A 64 -0.17 0.10 -7.06
N SER A 65 0.07 0.77 -5.94
CA SER A 65 0.78 2.05 -5.90
C SER A 65 2.30 1.90 -6.00
N LEU A 66 2.82 0.69 -5.77
CA LEU A 66 4.25 0.43 -5.71
C LEU A 66 4.93 0.57 -7.09
N PRO A 67 6.21 0.97 -7.12
CA PRO A 67 6.98 1.02 -8.35
C PRO A 67 7.46 -0.39 -8.77
N PRO A 68 7.87 -0.58 -10.04
CA PRO A 68 8.35 -1.87 -10.55
C PRO A 68 9.49 -2.53 -9.76
N SER A 69 10.33 -1.79 -9.03
CA SER A 69 11.35 -2.39 -8.14
C SER A 69 10.79 -3.28 -7.04
N PHE A 70 9.48 -3.17 -6.75
CA PHE A 70 8.78 -3.99 -5.76
C PHE A 70 8.05 -5.20 -6.39
N ASP A 71 8.19 -5.47 -7.69
CA ASP A 71 7.54 -6.61 -8.35
C ASP A 71 7.87 -7.95 -7.67
N GLN A 72 9.12 -8.14 -7.26
CA GLN A 72 9.54 -9.36 -6.55
C GLN A 72 8.90 -9.46 -5.15
N PHE A 73 8.68 -8.33 -4.48
CA PHE A 73 7.92 -8.29 -3.22
C PHE A 73 6.47 -8.73 -3.45
N ILE A 74 5.82 -8.21 -4.49
CA ILE A 74 4.41 -8.55 -4.83
C ILE A 74 4.27 -10.04 -5.13
N ILE A 75 5.19 -10.62 -5.91
CA ILE A 75 5.21 -12.06 -6.20
C ILE A 75 5.32 -12.85 -4.89
N ASN A 76 6.28 -12.51 -4.04
CA ASN A 76 6.49 -13.21 -2.77
C ASN A 76 5.30 -13.07 -1.81
N TYR A 77 4.70 -11.88 -1.75
CA TYR A 77 3.51 -11.60 -0.95
C TYR A 77 2.33 -12.48 -1.40
N SER A 78 2.11 -12.59 -2.71
CA SER A 78 1.03 -13.43 -3.27
C SER A 78 1.20 -14.92 -2.96
N MET A 79 2.43 -15.42 -2.84
CA MET A 79 2.74 -16.84 -2.67
C MET A 79 2.71 -17.32 -1.22
N ASN A 80 3.04 -16.45 -0.25
CA ASN A 80 3.23 -16.86 1.14
C ASN A 80 1.96 -16.82 2.01
N GLY A 81 0.82 -16.40 1.44
CA GLY A 81 -0.39 -16.13 2.21
C GLY A 81 -0.32 -14.75 2.85
N LEU A 82 -1.34 -13.94 2.58
CA LEU A 82 -1.31 -12.50 2.87
C LEU A 82 -1.47 -12.21 4.37
N GLU A 83 -0.71 -11.24 4.86
CA GLU A 83 -0.95 -10.57 6.15
C GLU A 83 -2.34 -9.92 6.13
N LYS A 84 -3.00 -9.86 7.29
CA LYS A 84 -4.43 -9.50 7.34
C LYS A 84 -4.69 -8.02 7.57
N CYS A 85 -3.67 -7.21 7.82
CA CYS A 85 -3.85 -5.78 8.01
C CYS A 85 -2.84 -4.91 7.28
N VAL A 86 -3.27 -3.68 6.98
CA VAL A 86 -2.46 -2.65 6.31
C VAL A 86 -1.17 -2.33 7.07
N HIS A 87 -1.21 -2.38 8.41
CA HIS A 87 -0.04 -2.07 9.23
C HIS A 87 1.09 -3.11 9.08
N GLU A 88 0.75 -4.40 9.01
CA GLU A 88 1.72 -5.48 8.77
C GLU A 88 2.34 -5.36 7.38
N LEU A 89 1.52 -5.11 6.36
CA LEU A 89 1.98 -4.87 4.99
C LEU A 89 3.01 -3.73 4.92
N ILE A 90 2.74 -2.59 5.57
CA ILE A 90 3.67 -1.45 5.60
C ILE A 90 5.00 -1.84 6.26
N ASN A 91 4.97 -2.60 7.37
CA ASN A 91 6.19 -3.05 8.03
C ASN A 91 7.02 -3.98 7.13
N MET A 92 6.39 -4.87 6.38
CA MET A 92 7.08 -5.73 5.41
C MET A 92 7.72 -4.90 4.28
N LEU A 93 7.00 -3.91 3.75
CA LEU A 93 7.49 -3.01 2.72
C LEU A 93 8.70 -2.19 3.18
N VAL A 94 8.68 -1.65 4.41
CA VAL A 94 9.81 -0.93 5.01
C VAL A 94 11.03 -1.83 5.18
N GLN A 95 10.83 -3.09 5.59
CA GLN A 95 11.93 -4.06 5.67
C GLN A 95 12.51 -4.36 4.30
N TYR A 96 11.66 -4.56 3.29
CA TYR A 96 12.08 -4.85 1.92
C TYR A 96 12.84 -3.69 1.27
N GLU A 97 12.42 -2.44 1.45
CA GLU A 97 13.19 -1.26 1.02
C GLU A 97 14.61 -1.27 1.60
N ALA A 98 14.72 -1.47 2.92
CA ALA A 98 16.03 -1.52 3.58
C ALA A 98 16.93 -2.67 3.08
N MET A 99 16.34 -3.72 2.50
CA MET A 99 17.07 -4.81 1.84
C MET A 99 17.55 -4.43 0.45
N ILE A 100 16.69 -3.75 -0.33
CA ILE A 100 17.07 -3.24 -1.65
C ILE A 100 18.25 -2.27 -1.52
N ASP A 101 18.18 -1.33 -0.58
CA ASP A 101 19.24 -0.36 -0.32
C ASP A 101 20.58 -1.01 0.08
N LYS A 102 20.52 -2.12 0.81
CA LYS A 102 21.70 -2.91 1.20
C LYS A 102 22.23 -3.82 0.08
N SER A 103 21.40 -4.13 -0.92
CA SER A 103 21.78 -4.96 -2.06
C SER A 103 22.47 -4.18 -3.19
N ALA A 104 22.51 -2.84 -3.11
CA ALA A 104 23.53 -2.04 -3.78
C ALA A 104 24.92 -2.58 -3.40
N PRO A 105 25.88 -2.67 -4.33
CA PRO A 105 26.87 -3.74 -4.35
C PRO A 105 27.81 -3.74 -3.14
N SER A 106 27.45 -4.50 -2.12
CA SER A 106 28.39 -5.31 -1.34
C SER A 106 27.73 -6.68 -1.15
N GLY A 107 28.02 -7.59 -2.08
CA GLY A 107 27.33 -8.85 -2.21
C GLY A 107 27.43 -9.72 -0.95
N THR A 108 26.29 -10.27 -0.51
CA THR A 108 26.28 -11.59 0.14
C THR A 108 24.90 -12.24 0.04
N SER A 109 24.92 -13.43 -0.57
CA SER A 109 23.93 -14.50 -0.67
C SER A 109 22.73 -14.51 0.30
N TRP A 110 21.52 -14.43 -0.28
CA TRP A 110 20.21 -14.69 0.34
C TRP A 110 19.93 -16.18 0.62
N ARG A 111 20.76 -16.83 1.44
CA ARG A 111 20.37 -18.12 2.03
C ARG A 111 20.30 -17.99 3.53
N GLY A 112 19.09 -17.95 4.06
CA GLY A 112 18.89 -18.29 5.47
C GLY A 112 17.70 -17.62 6.12
N PHE A 113 16.47 -17.88 5.64
CA PHE A 113 15.30 -17.97 6.50
C PHE A 113 14.36 -19.04 5.92
N SER A 114 14.40 -20.23 6.50
CA SER A 114 13.37 -21.26 6.35
C SER A 114 12.47 -21.20 7.57
N LEU A 115 11.17 -21.06 7.31
CA LEU A 115 9.98 -21.36 8.13
C LEU A 115 10.06 -21.12 9.64
#